data_AF-A0A0S4XMR7-F1
#
_entry.id   AF-A0A0S4XMR7-F1
#
_cell.length_a   1.000
_cell.length_b   1.000
_cell.length_c   1.000
_cell.angle_alpha   90.00
_cell.angle_beta   90.00
_cell.angle_gamma   90.00
#
_symmetry.space_group_name_H-M   'P 1'
#
loop_
_entity.id
_entity.type
_entity.pdbx_description
1 polymer ?
#
loop_
_entity_poly.entity_id
_entity_poly.type
_entity_poly.pdbx_seq_one_letter_code
_entity_poly.pdbx_strand_id
1 'polypeptide(L)'
;MKLKIIIAILALLAITANAKIVNLDDLDRMITSGEKDYYIWKFISSPNTTTEDAKKAIEQASYVNGSMAKAYEAKTGIHIKAGTFCKTSDCAPPPPSNNSVQGNRYFYQGIKFVKNNELQQAINYFDYSRKITDKPQDRDRATFWVYLLSKDKKYLDMLNESKDVNIYSLLGADFVNGKYPETITPKLKNVEIGGFDTTDPIHWAKLKQQMFDPNTNLQNLAQKYEYDSTSSHYAYIKSVASKYKEIYYPLPYKDILAPLPNERQALLYAIARQESRFVPASVSRSFALGMMQIMPFLVKHIASERGEDVNLDDMFEPQKALQYSNHQLNYLNKYLHHPLFVAYAYNAGIGFTRGLIKRNDMFKSGAYEPYLSMERIENIEAREYGKKVLTNYVIYMNKLGVPTRIYPLVQTLNDGTKIDRFRNY
;
A
#
# COMPACT_ATOMS: atom_id res chain seq x y z
N MET A 1 41.35 48.45 1.17
CA MET A 1 41.10 47.31 2.07
C MET A 1 39.88 47.62 2.94
N LYS A 2 38.69 47.13 2.58
CA LYS A 2 37.49 47.02 3.44
C LYS A 2 36.49 46.08 2.75
N LEU A 3 36.56 44.81 3.14
CA LEU A 3 35.72 43.72 2.66
C LEU A 3 34.33 43.87 3.30
N LYS A 4 33.27 44.09 2.50
CA LYS A 4 31.89 44.02 2.98
C LYS A 4 31.42 42.57 2.93
N ILE A 5 31.35 41.93 4.09
CA ILE A 5 30.77 40.61 4.28
C ILE A 5 29.25 40.79 4.27
N ILE A 6 28.57 40.22 3.27
CA ILE A 6 27.11 40.06 3.27
C ILE A 6 26.84 38.74 4.01
N ILE A 7 26.35 38.83 5.24
CA ILE A 7 25.84 37.67 5.99
C ILE A 7 24.38 37.48 5.55
N ALA A 8 24.14 36.46 4.73
CA ALA A 8 22.80 35.97 4.48
C ALA A 8 22.36 35.13 5.69
N ILE A 9 21.52 35.71 6.55
CA ILE A 9 20.84 34.98 7.62
C ILE A 9 19.70 34.19 6.97
N LEU A 10 19.96 32.94 6.62
CA LEU A 10 18.93 31.94 6.35
C LEU A 10 18.32 31.57 7.71
N ALA A 11 17.23 32.25 8.07
CA ALA A 11 16.39 31.83 9.18
C ALA A 11 15.68 30.52 8.77
N LEU A 12 16.24 29.39 9.19
CA LEU A 12 15.49 28.14 9.29
C LEU A 12 14.41 28.35 10.36
N LEU A 13 13.20 28.70 9.92
CA LEU A 13 12.01 28.55 10.74
C LEU A 13 11.77 27.04 10.90
N ALA A 14 12.36 26.46 11.94
CA ALA A 14 11.93 25.19 12.48
C ALA A 14 10.53 25.41 13.05
N ILE A 15 9.50 25.09 12.28
CA ILE A 15 8.15 24.90 12.80
C ILE A 15 8.25 23.67 13.68
N THR A 16 8.47 23.85 14.98
CA THR A 16 8.28 22.79 15.96
C THR A 16 6.79 22.51 16.00
N ALA A 17 6.34 21.51 15.24
CA ALA A 17 5.05 20.90 15.45
C ALA A 17 5.09 20.28 16.86
N ASN A 18 4.58 21.00 17.85
CA ASN A 18 4.28 20.39 19.14
C ASN A 18 3.33 19.23 18.86
N ALA A 19 3.77 18.01 19.15
CA ALA A 19 2.91 16.83 19.07
C ALA A 19 1.59 17.17 19.79
N LYS A 20 0.46 17.06 19.09
CA LYS A 20 -0.85 17.41 19.64
C LYS A 20 -1.06 16.58 20.91
N ILE A 21 -1.03 17.24 22.06
CA ILE A 21 -1.32 16.59 23.34
C ILE A 21 -2.83 16.34 23.32
N VAL A 22 -3.21 15.08 23.15
CA VAL A 22 -4.61 14.67 23.17
C VAL A 22 -5.00 14.40 24.61
N ASN A 23 -6.05 15.05 25.09
CA ASN A 23 -6.72 14.74 26.36
C ASN A 23 -8.10 14.07 26.11
N LEU A 24 -8.82 13.72 27.18
CA LEU A 24 -10.15 13.12 27.05
C LEU A 24 -11.15 14.04 26.33
N ASP A 25 -11.16 15.33 26.63
CA ASP A 25 -12.07 16.28 25.99
C ASP A 25 -11.82 16.41 24.48
N ASP A 26 -10.56 16.24 24.05
CA ASP A 26 -10.21 16.19 22.63
C ASP A 26 -10.77 14.92 21.98
N LEU A 27 -10.64 13.76 22.64
CA LEU A 27 -11.20 12.50 22.16
C LEU A 27 -12.73 12.58 22.04
N ASP A 28 -13.40 13.18 23.01
CA ASP A 28 -14.87 13.33 23.03
C ASP A 28 -15.39 14.11 21.81
N ARG A 29 -14.61 15.09 21.33
CA ARG A 29 -14.94 15.89 20.14
C ARG A 29 -14.66 15.18 18.82
N MET A 30 -13.89 14.09 18.83
CA MET A 30 -13.58 13.32 17.62
C MET A 30 -14.71 12.36 17.26
N ILE A 31 -15.00 12.26 15.97
CA ILE A 31 -15.95 11.28 15.43
C ILE A 31 -15.41 9.84 15.59
N THR A 32 -16.30 8.90 15.89
CA THR A 32 -15.97 7.47 15.96
C THR A 32 -15.39 6.98 14.63
N SER A 33 -14.14 6.53 14.64
CA SER A 33 -13.37 6.14 13.46
C SER A 33 -12.09 5.41 13.85
N GLY A 34 -11.47 4.67 12.93
CA GLY A 34 -10.14 4.09 13.14
C GLY A 34 -9.05 5.14 13.37
N GLU A 35 -9.23 6.34 12.81
CA GLU A 35 -8.36 7.49 13.06
C GLU A 35 -8.48 8.00 14.51
N LYS A 36 -9.70 8.05 15.08
CA LYS A 36 -9.90 8.30 16.51
C LYS A 36 -9.28 7.19 17.37
N ASP A 37 -9.40 5.93 16.95
CA ASP A 37 -8.83 4.79 17.67
C ASP A 37 -7.30 4.88 17.80
N TYR A 38 -6.62 5.44 16.80
CA TYR A 38 -5.20 5.76 16.91
C TYR A 38 -4.91 6.77 18.02
N TYR A 39 -5.70 7.84 18.12
CA TYR A 39 -5.54 8.83 19.18
C TYR A 39 -5.89 8.27 20.56
N ILE A 40 -6.90 7.41 20.67
CA ILE A 40 -7.20 6.65 21.91
C ILE A 40 -6.00 5.80 22.31
N TRP A 41 -5.41 5.06 21.36
CA TRP A 41 -4.20 4.26 21.64
C TRP A 41 -3.02 5.14 22.07
N LYS A 42 -2.77 6.26 21.38
CA LYS A 42 -1.70 7.21 21.73
C LYS A 42 -1.92 7.80 23.13
N PHE A 43 -3.15 8.16 23.45
CA PHE A 43 -3.55 8.65 24.77
C PHE A 43 -3.32 7.58 25.85
N ILE A 44 -3.84 6.37 25.70
CA ILE A 44 -3.67 5.27 26.67
C ILE A 44 -2.18 4.92 26.85
N SER A 45 -1.40 4.95 25.77
CA SER A 45 0.04 4.63 25.79
C SER A 45 0.90 5.71 26.46
N SER A 46 0.36 6.91 26.68
CA SER A 46 1.11 8.01 27.30
C SER A 46 1.43 7.69 28.77
N PRO A 47 2.65 8.00 29.26
CA PRO A 47 3.00 7.87 30.67
C PRO A 47 2.05 8.66 31.59
N ASN A 48 1.57 9.82 31.13
CA ASN A 48 0.77 10.75 31.94
C ASN A 48 -0.71 10.36 32.06
N THR A 49 -1.17 9.37 31.29
CA THR A 49 -2.57 8.94 31.33
C THR A 49 -2.81 8.08 32.58
N THR A 50 -3.85 8.43 33.35
CA THR A 50 -4.26 7.68 34.54
C THR A 50 -5.01 6.40 34.15
N THR A 51 -5.08 5.44 35.07
CA THR A 51 -5.88 4.21 34.88
C THR A 51 -7.35 4.52 34.63
N GLU A 52 -7.90 5.53 35.30
CA GLU A 52 -9.31 5.93 35.16
C GLU A 52 -9.59 6.56 33.79
N ASP A 53 -8.69 7.45 33.34
CA ASP A 53 -8.83 8.05 32.01
C ASP A 53 -8.65 7.01 30.90
N ALA A 54 -7.78 6.03 31.09
CA ALA A 54 -7.62 4.94 30.14
C ALA A 54 -8.90 4.09 29.99
N LYS A 55 -9.64 3.84 31.09
CA LYS A 55 -10.94 3.16 31.07
C LYS A 55 -11.99 3.98 30.32
N LYS A 56 -12.05 5.29 30.53
CA LYS A 56 -12.97 6.18 29.78
C LYS A 56 -12.62 6.25 28.30
N ALA A 57 -11.33 6.34 27.97
CA ALA A 57 -10.88 6.45 26.59
C ALA A 57 -11.17 5.17 25.77
N ILE A 58 -10.95 3.98 26.33
CA ILE A 58 -11.16 2.72 25.60
C ILE A 58 -12.63 2.51 25.24
N GLU A 59 -13.57 3.00 26.05
CA GLU A 59 -15.01 2.91 25.79
C GLU A 59 -15.43 3.71 24.55
N GLN A 60 -14.65 4.71 24.15
CA GLN A 60 -14.89 5.49 22.95
C GLN A 60 -14.41 4.82 21.67
N ALA A 61 -13.62 3.74 21.76
CA ALA A 61 -13.02 3.09 20.61
C ALA A 61 -14.09 2.50 19.68
N SER A 62 -13.86 2.59 18.38
CA SER A 62 -14.65 1.92 17.36
C SER A 62 -14.29 0.44 17.23
N TYR A 63 -12.99 0.14 17.39
CA TYR A 63 -12.40 -1.19 17.33
C TYR A 63 -11.10 -1.26 18.15
N VAL A 64 -10.93 -2.34 18.92
CA VAL A 64 -9.71 -2.58 19.70
C VAL A 64 -8.78 -3.52 18.93
N ASN A 65 -7.66 -3.00 18.41
CA ASN A 65 -6.62 -3.83 17.81
C ASN A 65 -5.65 -4.41 18.87
N GLY A 66 -4.69 -5.24 18.44
CA GLY A 66 -3.71 -5.84 19.34
C GLY A 66 -2.77 -4.83 20.03
N SER A 67 -2.42 -3.72 19.38
CA SER A 67 -1.58 -2.67 19.96
C SER A 67 -2.31 -1.92 21.07
N MET A 68 -3.58 -1.58 20.84
CA MET A 68 -4.47 -0.94 21.81
C MET A 68 -4.76 -1.86 22.99
N ALA A 69 -5.06 -3.13 22.74
CA ALA A 69 -5.27 -4.12 23.80
C ALA A 69 -4.05 -4.21 24.74
N LYS A 70 -2.83 -4.31 24.17
CA LYS A 70 -1.59 -4.36 24.96
C LYS A 70 -1.34 -3.07 25.75
N ALA A 71 -1.55 -1.90 25.14
CA ALA A 71 -1.38 -0.62 25.82
C ALA A 71 -2.37 -0.48 26.98
N TYR A 72 -3.62 -0.89 26.78
CA TYR A 72 -4.67 -0.86 27.80
C TYR A 72 -4.37 -1.80 28.95
N GLU A 73 -3.96 -3.04 28.67
CA GLU A 73 -3.58 -4.02 29.69
C GLU A 73 -2.38 -3.54 30.50
N ALA A 74 -1.35 -2.98 29.84
CA ALA A 74 -0.18 -2.41 30.53
C ALA A 74 -0.54 -1.22 31.43
N LYS A 75 -1.56 -0.43 31.08
CA LYS A 75 -1.98 0.76 31.82
C LYS A 75 -2.94 0.47 32.99
N THR A 76 -3.76 -0.58 32.85
CA THR A 76 -4.88 -0.84 33.76
C THR A 76 -4.78 -2.16 34.52
N GLY A 77 -3.94 -3.09 34.05
CA GLY A 77 -3.91 -4.49 34.50
C GLY A 77 -5.10 -5.32 33.99
N ILE A 78 -6.00 -4.75 33.19
CA ILE A 78 -7.20 -5.41 32.69
C ILE A 78 -6.96 -5.89 31.26
N HIS A 79 -7.10 -7.20 31.05
CA HIS A 79 -7.03 -7.77 29.72
C HIS A 79 -8.29 -7.45 28.91
N ILE A 80 -8.10 -6.96 27.68
CA ILE A 80 -9.17 -6.75 26.69
C ILE A 80 -8.81 -7.47 25.39
N LYS A 81 -9.75 -8.25 24.85
CA LYS A 81 -9.51 -9.04 23.64
C LYS A 81 -9.37 -8.13 22.41
N ALA A 82 -8.40 -8.40 21.54
CA ALA A 82 -8.37 -7.77 20.22
C ALA A 82 -9.60 -8.17 19.39
N GLY A 83 -10.20 -7.23 18.69
CA GLY A 83 -11.52 -7.38 18.08
C GLY A 83 -12.69 -7.01 19.01
N THR A 84 -12.41 -6.52 20.22
CA THR A 84 -13.45 -5.90 21.05
C THR A 84 -13.97 -4.64 20.36
N PHE A 85 -15.29 -4.48 20.36
CA PHE A 85 -16.04 -3.47 19.60
C PHE A 85 -15.96 -3.62 18.07
N CYS A 86 -17.01 -3.18 17.40
CA CYS A 86 -17.10 -3.06 15.95
C CYS A 86 -18.19 -2.03 15.65
N LYS A 87 -17.93 -0.75 15.97
CA LYS A 87 -18.96 0.31 15.98
C LYS A 87 -19.14 1.01 14.63
N THR A 88 -18.26 0.74 13.67
CA THR A 88 -18.30 1.33 12.32
C THR A 88 -18.38 0.22 11.27
N SER A 89 -18.89 0.53 10.07
CA SER A 89 -19.01 -0.47 8.99
C SER A 89 -17.66 -0.95 8.44
N ASP A 90 -16.57 -0.24 8.71
CA ASP A 90 -15.21 -0.54 8.26
C ASP A 90 -14.34 -1.23 9.33
N CYS A 91 -14.90 -1.57 10.50
CA CYS A 91 -14.17 -2.23 11.60
C CYS A 91 -13.60 -3.60 11.20
N ALA A 92 -14.26 -4.32 10.29
CA ALA A 92 -13.78 -5.56 9.68
C ALA A 92 -13.96 -5.48 8.16
N PRO A 93 -13.03 -6.05 7.34
CA PRO A 93 -13.23 -6.08 5.91
C PRO A 93 -14.37 -7.06 5.63
N PRO A 94 -15.23 -6.80 4.63
CA PRO A 94 -16.26 -7.77 4.27
C PRO A 94 -15.57 -9.09 3.89
N PRO A 95 -16.16 -10.25 4.26
CA PRO A 95 -15.61 -11.53 3.85
C PRO A 95 -15.55 -11.61 2.32
N PRO A 96 -14.60 -12.36 1.75
CA PRO A 96 -14.57 -12.60 0.32
C PRO A 96 -15.88 -13.27 -0.13
N SER A 97 -16.32 -12.97 -1.34
CA SER A 97 -17.49 -13.64 -1.92
C SER A 97 -17.26 -15.14 -2.06
N ASN A 98 -18.35 -15.93 -2.08
CA ASN A 98 -18.29 -17.37 -2.32
C ASN A 98 -17.58 -17.69 -3.65
N ASN A 99 -17.82 -16.87 -4.68
CA ASN A 99 -17.16 -16.99 -5.98
C ASN A 99 -15.65 -16.76 -5.89
N SER A 100 -15.20 -15.75 -5.15
CA SER A 100 -13.77 -15.51 -4.92
C SER A 100 -13.13 -16.66 -4.14
N VAL A 101 -13.80 -17.19 -3.12
CA VAL A 101 -13.30 -18.35 -2.33
C VAL A 101 -13.17 -19.59 -3.20
N GLN A 102 -14.23 -19.96 -3.93
CA GLN A 102 -14.22 -21.11 -4.82
C GLN A 102 -13.22 -20.94 -5.96
N GLY A 103 -13.20 -19.77 -6.61
CA GLY A 103 -12.26 -19.45 -7.69
C GLY A 103 -10.81 -19.65 -7.24
N ASN A 104 -10.44 -19.14 -6.06
CA ASN A 104 -9.13 -19.36 -5.48
C ASN A 104 -8.85 -20.84 -5.15
N ARG A 105 -9.83 -21.59 -4.64
CA ARG A 105 -9.68 -23.03 -4.39
C ARG A 105 -9.32 -23.79 -5.67
N TYR A 106 -10.07 -23.58 -6.76
CA TYR A 106 -9.77 -24.21 -8.05
C TYR A 106 -8.43 -23.77 -8.62
N PHE A 107 -8.08 -22.49 -8.47
CA PHE A 107 -6.77 -21.97 -8.89
C PHE A 107 -5.62 -22.73 -8.20
N TYR A 108 -5.67 -22.92 -6.89
CA TYR A 108 -4.61 -23.65 -6.17
C TYR A 108 -4.57 -25.15 -6.47
N GLN A 109 -5.71 -25.77 -6.80
CA GLN A 109 -5.69 -27.13 -7.34
C GLN A 109 -4.99 -27.16 -8.70
N GLY A 110 -5.22 -26.16 -9.57
CA GLY A 110 -4.47 -26.00 -10.81
C GLY A 110 -2.95 -25.93 -10.58
N ILE A 111 -2.49 -25.13 -9.62
CA ILE A 111 -1.07 -25.06 -9.24
C ILE A 111 -0.53 -26.43 -8.77
N LYS A 112 -1.35 -27.22 -8.04
CA LYS A 112 -0.97 -28.58 -7.63
C LYS A 112 -0.77 -29.49 -8.85
N PHE A 113 -1.68 -29.46 -9.81
CA PHE A 113 -1.55 -30.23 -11.05
C PHE A 113 -0.35 -29.80 -11.90
N VAL A 114 -0.03 -28.49 -11.97
CA VAL A 114 1.20 -28.01 -12.62
C VAL A 114 2.44 -28.65 -12.01
N LYS A 115 2.53 -28.71 -10.67
CA LYS A 115 3.67 -29.31 -9.97
C LYS A 115 3.81 -30.81 -10.22
N ASN A 116 2.69 -31.50 -10.48
CA ASN A 116 2.66 -32.92 -10.80
C ASN A 116 2.85 -33.21 -12.30
N ASN A 117 3.07 -32.18 -13.13
CA ASN A 117 3.13 -32.28 -14.59
C ASN A 117 1.82 -32.79 -15.24
N GLU A 118 0.68 -32.61 -14.55
CA GLU A 118 -0.67 -32.99 -15.02
C GLU A 118 -1.32 -31.80 -15.74
N LEU A 119 -0.75 -31.42 -16.89
CA LEU A 119 -1.00 -30.12 -17.51
C LEU A 119 -2.44 -29.92 -17.99
N GLN A 120 -3.09 -30.97 -18.51
CA GLN A 120 -4.47 -30.85 -18.98
C GLN A 120 -5.45 -30.62 -17.82
N GLN A 121 -5.23 -31.30 -16.69
CA GLN A 121 -5.98 -31.09 -15.46
C GLN A 121 -5.74 -29.67 -14.95
N ALA A 122 -4.48 -29.21 -14.91
CA ALA A 122 -4.17 -27.84 -14.53
C ALA A 122 -4.94 -26.80 -15.36
N ILE A 123 -4.93 -26.95 -16.69
CA ILE A 123 -5.70 -26.09 -17.62
C ILE A 123 -7.19 -26.08 -17.26
N ASN A 124 -7.80 -27.24 -17.07
CA ASN A 124 -9.23 -27.34 -16.75
C ASN A 124 -9.59 -26.61 -15.44
N TYR A 125 -8.74 -26.75 -14.42
CA TYR A 125 -8.94 -26.11 -13.12
C TYR A 125 -8.75 -24.59 -13.18
N PHE A 126 -7.73 -24.10 -13.90
CA PHE A 126 -7.55 -22.67 -14.12
C PHE A 126 -8.69 -22.08 -14.96
N ASP A 127 -9.14 -22.75 -16.01
CA ASP A 127 -10.23 -22.26 -16.84
C ASP A 127 -11.56 -22.21 -16.07
N TYR A 128 -11.82 -23.19 -15.19
CA TYR A 128 -12.97 -23.14 -14.28
C TYR A 128 -12.86 -21.96 -13.30
N SER A 129 -11.70 -21.78 -12.65
CA SER A 129 -11.42 -20.65 -11.76
C SER A 129 -11.69 -19.29 -12.44
N ARG A 130 -11.19 -19.14 -13.67
CA ARG A 130 -11.40 -17.96 -14.52
C ARG A 130 -12.88 -17.66 -14.76
N LYS A 131 -13.69 -18.68 -15.01
CA LYS A 131 -15.12 -18.54 -15.32
C LYS A 131 -15.96 -18.11 -14.11
N ILE A 132 -15.59 -18.57 -12.91
CA ILE A 132 -16.42 -18.35 -11.70
C ILE A 132 -16.00 -17.14 -10.87
N THR A 133 -14.76 -16.66 -11.00
CA THR A 133 -14.27 -15.56 -10.17
C THR A 133 -14.91 -14.22 -10.55
N ASP A 134 -15.28 -13.45 -9.53
CA ASP A 134 -15.90 -12.13 -9.65
C ASP A 134 -14.87 -10.99 -9.68
N LYS A 135 -13.65 -11.23 -9.19
CA LYS A 135 -12.55 -10.25 -9.19
C LYS A 135 -11.80 -10.26 -10.54
N PRO A 136 -11.69 -9.11 -11.24
CA PRO A 136 -10.94 -9.01 -12.49
C PRO A 136 -9.49 -9.53 -12.39
N GLN A 137 -8.75 -9.13 -11.36
CA GLN A 137 -7.37 -9.59 -11.14
C GLN A 137 -7.27 -11.13 -11.04
N ASP A 138 -8.21 -11.78 -10.32
CA ASP A 138 -8.21 -13.24 -10.16
C ASP A 138 -8.56 -13.93 -11.50
N ARG A 139 -9.42 -13.30 -12.32
CA ARG A 139 -9.75 -13.77 -13.67
C ARG A 139 -8.54 -13.69 -14.59
N ASP A 140 -7.83 -12.57 -14.57
CA ASP A 140 -6.63 -12.38 -15.40
C ASP A 140 -5.51 -13.32 -14.96
N ARG A 141 -5.35 -13.53 -13.64
CA ARG A 141 -4.42 -14.52 -13.10
C ARG A 141 -4.71 -15.92 -13.64
N ALA A 142 -5.96 -16.37 -13.56
CA ALA A 142 -6.35 -17.68 -14.06
C ALA A 142 -6.21 -17.77 -15.60
N THR A 143 -6.60 -16.72 -16.32
CA THR A 143 -6.45 -16.62 -17.79
C THR A 143 -4.99 -16.75 -18.21
N PHE A 144 -4.09 -16.07 -17.50
CA PHE A 144 -2.66 -16.13 -17.75
C PHE A 144 -2.11 -17.55 -17.58
N TRP A 145 -2.52 -18.27 -16.55
CA TRP A 145 -2.10 -19.66 -16.37
C TRP A 145 -2.66 -20.59 -17.44
N VAL A 146 -3.92 -20.40 -17.87
CA VAL A 146 -4.45 -21.16 -19.01
C VAL A 146 -3.61 -20.90 -20.27
N TYR A 147 -3.36 -19.64 -20.61
CA TYR A 147 -2.51 -19.26 -21.74
C TYR A 147 -1.09 -19.84 -21.63
N LEU A 148 -0.47 -19.73 -20.45
CA LEU A 148 0.90 -20.17 -20.22
C LEU A 148 1.05 -21.68 -20.52
N LEU A 149 0.04 -22.48 -20.16
CA LEU A 149 0.04 -23.94 -20.33
C LEU A 149 -0.43 -24.38 -21.72
N SER A 150 -1.47 -23.76 -22.28
CA SER A 150 -2.07 -24.19 -23.56
C SER A 150 -1.42 -23.55 -24.78
N LYS A 151 -0.81 -22.37 -24.61
CA LYS A 151 -0.38 -21.45 -25.69
C LYS A 151 -1.49 -21.02 -26.64
N ASP A 152 -2.76 -21.24 -26.29
CA ASP A 152 -3.90 -20.83 -27.08
C ASP A 152 -4.06 -19.31 -27.03
N LYS A 153 -3.91 -18.68 -28.20
CA LYS A 153 -3.93 -17.22 -28.37
C LYS A 153 -5.24 -16.58 -27.90
N LYS A 154 -6.35 -17.32 -27.91
CA LYS A 154 -7.63 -16.81 -27.37
C LYS A 154 -7.49 -16.25 -25.96
N TYR A 155 -6.74 -16.94 -25.09
CA TYR A 155 -6.55 -16.49 -23.71
C TYR A 155 -5.59 -15.30 -23.61
N LEU A 156 -4.65 -15.18 -24.55
CA LEU A 156 -3.80 -13.99 -24.66
C LEU A 156 -4.63 -12.77 -25.09
N ASP A 157 -5.52 -12.94 -26.07
CA ASP A 157 -6.43 -11.89 -26.51
C ASP A 157 -7.34 -11.44 -25.35
N MET A 158 -7.85 -12.37 -24.54
CA MET A 158 -8.61 -12.06 -23.32
C MET A 158 -7.81 -11.24 -22.28
N LEU A 159 -6.51 -11.50 -22.11
CA LEU A 159 -5.66 -10.69 -21.23
C LEU A 159 -5.49 -9.26 -21.78
N ASN A 160 -5.36 -9.13 -23.09
CA ASN A 160 -5.19 -7.85 -23.78
C ASN A 160 -6.49 -7.01 -23.81
N GLU A 161 -7.64 -7.65 -23.68
CA GLU A 161 -8.95 -6.99 -23.52
C GLU A 161 -9.23 -6.54 -22.08
N SER A 162 -8.45 -7.00 -21.10
CA SER A 162 -8.66 -6.65 -19.69
C SER A 162 -8.44 -5.16 -19.45
N LYS A 163 -9.39 -4.54 -18.75
CA LYS A 163 -9.29 -3.15 -18.26
C LYS A 163 -8.66 -3.05 -16.87
N ASP A 164 -8.46 -4.19 -16.20
CA ASP A 164 -7.84 -4.19 -14.88
C ASP A 164 -6.33 -4.00 -15.02
N VAL A 165 -5.73 -3.18 -14.16
CA VAL A 165 -4.29 -2.92 -14.19
C VAL A 165 -3.61 -3.85 -13.19
N ASN A 166 -3.16 -4.99 -13.68
CA ASN A 166 -2.46 -5.99 -12.90
C ASN A 166 -1.28 -6.61 -13.69
N ILE A 167 -0.42 -7.34 -12.99
CA ILE A 167 0.77 -7.96 -13.58
C ILE A 167 0.46 -8.84 -14.80
N TYR A 168 -0.67 -9.54 -14.83
CA TYR A 168 -1.03 -10.47 -15.90
C TYR A 168 -1.51 -9.74 -17.15
N SER A 169 -2.32 -8.68 -16.99
CA SER A 169 -2.73 -7.80 -18.10
C SER A 169 -1.51 -7.12 -18.74
N LEU A 170 -0.54 -6.64 -17.94
CA LEU A 170 0.69 -6.05 -18.45
C LEU A 170 1.59 -7.10 -19.14
N LEU A 171 1.68 -8.32 -18.60
CA LEU A 171 2.40 -9.42 -19.26
C LEU A 171 1.77 -9.78 -20.60
N GLY A 172 0.43 -9.88 -20.67
CA GLY A 172 -0.29 -10.12 -21.92
C GLY A 172 0.03 -9.06 -22.97
N ALA A 173 -0.01 -7.78 -22.57
CA ALA A 173 0.35 -6.67 -23.45
C ALA A 173 1.81 -6.76 -23.91
N ASP A 174 2.75 -7.11 -23.04
CA ASP A 174 4.16 -7.27 -23.41
C ASP A 174 4.39 -8.40 -24.42
N PHE A 175 3.67 -9.52 -24.29
CA PHE A 175 3.79 -10.66 -25.20
C PHE A 175 3.39 -10.34 -26.65
N VAL A 176 2.56 -9.31 -26.86
CA VAL A 176 2.15 -8.85 -28.19
C VAL A 176 2.72 -7.48 -28.54
N ASN A 177 3.65 -6.96 -27.73
CA ASN A 177 4.14 -5.57 -27.81
C ASN A 177 3.00 -4.53 -27.88
N GLY A 178 1.89 -4.82 -27.20
CA GLY A 178 0.71 -3.98 -27.12
C GLY A 178 0.82 -2.86 -26.08
N LYS A 179 -0.27 -2.10 -25.94
CA LYS A 179 -0.40 -1.03 -24.94
C LYS A 179 -0.90 -1.60 -23.62
N TYR A 180 -0.45 -1.01 -22.51
CA TYR A 180 -0.99 -1.31 -21.19
C TYR A 180 -2.41 -0.77 -21.01
N PRO A 181 -3.20 -1.35 -20.08
CA PRO A 181 -4.53 -0.85 -19.79
C PRO A 181 -4.50 0.62 -19.38
N GLU A 182 -5.55 1.35 -19.76
CA GLU A 182 -5.63 2.80 -19.56
C GLU A 182 -5.62 3.18 -18.08
N THR A 183 -4.93 4.28 -17.76
CA THR A 183 -4.86 4.83 -16.40
C THR A 183 -5.04 6.34 -16.43
N ILE A 184 -5.66 6.88 -15.39
CA ILE A 184 -5.96 8.31 -15.28
C ILE A 184 -4.93 8.97 -14.35
N THR A 185 -4.27 10.00 -14.86
CA THR A 185 -3.45 10.91 -14.04
C THR A 185 -4.09 12.29 -14.11
N PRO A 186 -4.81 12.72 -13.05
CA PRO A 186 -5.47 14.02 -13.03
C PRO A 186 -4.47 15.16 -13.28
N LYS A 187 -4.89 16.17 -14.04
CA LYS A 187 -4.18 17.45 -14.19
C LYS A 187 -4.99 18.50 -13.44
N LEU A 188 -4.54 18.85 -12.24
CA LEU A 188 -5.30 19.68 -11.31
C LEU A 188 -4.64 21.04 -11.12
N LYS A 189 -5.42 22.03 -10.70
CA LYS A 189 -4.92 23.38 -10.42
C LYS A 189 -4.17 23.37 -9.09
N ASN A 190 -3.07 24.10 -9.02
CA ASN A 190 -2.33 24.28 -7.77
C ASN A 190 -2.99 25.39 -6.94
N VAL A 191 -3.97 25.02 -6.12
CA VAL A 191 -4.69 25.91 -5.21
C VAL A 191 -4.83 25.19 -3.87
N GLU A 192 -4.63 25.92 -2.78
CA GLU A 192 -4.92 25.41 -1.44
C GLU A 192 -6.42 25.53 -1.15
N ILE A 193 -7.00 24.50 -0.55
CA ILE A 193 -8.39 24.52 -0.12
C ILE A 193 -8.49 24.98 1.34
N GLY A 194 -9.37 25.94 1.59
CA GLY A 194 -9.74 26.30 2.95
C GLY A 194 -10.61 25.22 3.61
N GLY A 195 -10.45 25.02 4.91
CA GLY A 195 -11.34 24.17 5.72
C GLY A 195 -11.10 22.66 5.62
N PHE A 196 -10.07 22.21 4.91
CA PHE A 196 -9.64 20.81 4.92
C PHE A 196 -8.12 20.69 5.03
N ASP A 197 -7.66 20.25 6.20
CA ASP A 197 -6.30 19.81 6.42
C ASP A 197 -6.11 18.38 5.88
N THR A 198 -5.13 18.20 4.98
CA THR A 198 -4.82 16.91 4.35
C THR A 198 -4.01 15.99 5.26
N THR A 199 -3.41 16.53 6.33
CA THR A 199 -2.58 15.79 7.28
C THR A 199 -3.32 15.49 8.58
N ASP A 200 -4.53 16.04 8.80
CA ASP A 200 -5.39 15.71 9.94
C ASP A 200 -6.20 14.41 9.73
N PRO A 201 -5.95 13.33 10.52
CA PRO A 201 -6.70 12.07 10.43
C PRO A 201 -8.20 12.23 10.68
N ILE A 202 -8.62 13.18 11.51
CA ILE A 202 -10.04 13.40 11.80
C ILE A 202 -10.74 14.09 10.62
N HIS A 203 -10.04 14.93 9.87
CA HIS A 203 -10.56 15.46 8.60
C HIS A 203 -10.74 14.35 7.57
N TRP A 204 -9.76 13.44 7.45
CA TRP A 204 -9.90 12.26 6.60
C TRP A 204 -11.06 11.35 7.04
N ALA A 205 -11.23 11.10 8.34
CA ALA A 205 -12.35 10.33 8.86
C ALA A 205 -13.72 10.94 8.49
N LYS A 206 -13.85 12.27 8.59
CA LYS A 206 -15.08 12.99 8.20
C LYS A 206 -15.35 12.85 6.70
N LEU A 207 -14.31 12.95 5.87
CA LEU A 207 -14.44 12.74 4.43
C LEU A 207 -14.85 11.30 4.09
N LYS A 208 -14.30 10.28 4.77
CA LYS A 208 -14.76 8.89 4.61
C LYS A 208 -16.24 8.74 4.95
N GLN A 209 -16.70 9.31 6.06
CA GLN A 209 -18.12 9.27 6.42
C GLN A 209 -19.00 9.88 5.32
N GLN A 210 -18.61 11.03 4.78
CA GLN A 210 -19.32 11.63 3.64
C GLN A 210 -19.30 10.72 2.41
N MET A 211 -18.15 10.16 2.05
CA MET A 211 -18.00 9.30 0.87
C MET A 211 -18.82 8.01 0.92
N PHE A 212 -19.06 7.46 2.11
CA PHE A 212 -19.80 6.21 2.28
C PHE A 212 -21.25 6.42 2.73
N ASP A 213 -21.69 7.67 2.90
CA ASP A 213 -23.10 8.01 3.07
C ASP A 213 -23.85 7.75 1.73
N PRO A 214 -24.89 6.90 1.72
CA PRO A 214 -25.69 6.63 0.54
C PRO A 214 -26.32 7.86 -0.14
N ASN A 215 -26.49 8.96 0.60
CA ASN A 215 -27.10 10.19 0.10
C ASN A 215 -26.09 11.16 -0.53
N THR A 216 -24.79 10.88 -0.42
CA THR A 216 -23.75 11.76 -0.95
C THR A 216 -23.63 11.63 -2.46
N ASN A 217 -23.75 12.76 -3.17
CA ASN A 217 -23.35 12.83 -4.58
C ASN A 217 -21.81 12.86 -4.68
N LEU A 218 -21.22 11.71 -5.00
CA LEU A 218 -19.76 11.56 -5.07
C LEU A 218 -19.09 12.38 -6.18
N GLN A 219 -19.81 12.74 -7.26
CA GLN A 219 -19.25 13.59 -8.29
C GLN A 219 -19.10 15.03 -7.78
N ASN A 220 -20.13 15.56 -7.11
CA ASN A 220 -20.07 16.87 -6.47
C ASN A 220 -19.05 16.89 -5.33
N LEU A 221 -18.93 15.80 -4.57
CA LEU A 221 -17.91 15.68 -3.54
C LEU A 221 -16.51 15.71 -4.15
N ALA A 222 -16.25 14.95 -5.21
CA ALA A 222 -14.95 14.93 -5.87
C ALA A 222 -14.52 16.32 -6.37
N GLN A 223 -15.44 17.09 -6.96
CA GLN A 223 -15.16 18.45 -7.44
C GLN A 223 -14.63 19.38 -6.35
N LYS A 224 -15.06 19.22 -5.09
CA LYS A 224 -14.54 20.02 -3.96
C LYS A 224 -13.05 19.80 -3.69
N TYR A 225 -12.52 18.65 -4.11
CA TYR A 225 -11.13 18.24 -3.90
C TYR A 225 -10.32 18.25 -5.21
N GLU A 226 -10.80 18.88 -6.29
CA GLU A 226 -10.18 18.90 -7.63
C GLU A 226 -8.97 19.87 -7.71
N TYR A 227 -8.02 19.70 -6.79
CA TYR A 227 -6.82 20.52 -6.66
C TYR A 227 -5.58 19.65 -6.48
N ASP A 228 -4.40 20.17 -6.84
CA ASP A 228 -3.14 19.43 -6.78
C ASP A 228 -2.82 18.96 -5.35
N SER A 229 -3.01 19.87 -4.37
CA SER A 229 -2.88 19.64 -2.93
C SER A 229 -3.78 18.52 -2.40
N THR A 230 -4.92 18.26 -3.05
CA THR A 230 -5.89 17.21 -2.69
C THR A 230 -6.07 16.14 -3.77
N SER A 231 -5.08 16.01 -4.65
CA SER A 231 -5.15 15.09 -5.80
C SER A 231 -5.36 13.63 -5.40
N SER A 232 -4.82 13.22 -4.25
CA SER A 232 -5.03 11.89 -3.66
C SER A 232 -6.48 11.67 -3.23
N HIS A 233 -7.07 12.65 -2.54
CA HIS A 233 -8.48 12.64 -2.11
C HIS A 233 -9.43 12.63 -3.31
N TYR A 234 -9.19 13.49 -4.31
CA TYR A 234 -9.94 13.50 -5.57
C TYR A 234 -9.93 12.13 -6.25
N ALA A 235 -8.73 11.57 -6.47
CA ALA A 235 -8.56 10.28 -7.11
C ALA A 235 -9.25 9.16 -6.32
N TYR A 236 -9.22 9.21 -4.98
CA TYR A 236 -9.93 8.27 -4.13
C TYR A 236 -11.44 8.38 -4.34
N ILE A 237 -12.02 9.57 -4.20
CA ILE A 237 -13.47 9.78 -4.34
C ILE A 237 -13.95 9.35 -5.73
N LYS A 238 -13.22 9.71 -6.79
CA LYS A 238 -13.53 9.29 -8.17
C LYS A 238 -13.43 7.78 -8.37
N SER A 239 -12.46 7.13 -7.72
CA SER A 239 -12.36 5.65 -7.73
C SER A 239 -13.59 5.02 -7.10
N VAL A 240 -14.08 5.55 -5.96
CA VAL A 240 -15.32 5.07 -5.34
C VAL A 240 -16.53 5.36 -6.22
N ALA A 241 -16.64 6.57 -6.78
CA ALA A 241 -17.76 7.00 -7.62
C ALA A 241 -17.91 6.13 -8.88
N SER A 242 -16.80 5.69 -9.47
CA SER A 242 -16.79 4.78 -10.63
C SER A 242 -16.94 3.30 -10.27
N LYS A 243 -17.10 2.97 -8.98
CA LYS A 243 -17.05 1.59 -8.46
C LYS A 243 -15.75 0.87 -8.88
N TYR A 244 -14.63 1.59 -8.82
CA TYR A 244 -13.29 1.15 -9.16
C TYR A 244 -13.08 0.73 -10.63
N LYS A 245 -13.95 1.17 -11.54
CA LYS A 245 -13.79 0.94 -12.99
C LYS A 245 -12.78 1.89 -13.62
N GLU A 246 -12.65 3.10 -13.06
CA GLU A 246 -11.62 4.07 -13.47
C GLU A 246 -10.37 3.90 -12.60
N ILE A 247 -9.21 3.72 -13.24
CA ILE A 247 -7.97 3.40 -12.52
C ILE A 247 -7.07 4.63 -12.42
N TYR A 248 -7.05 5.24 -11.24
CA TYR A 248 -6.26 6.45 -10.97
C TYR A 248 -4.81 6.12 -10.55
N TYR A 249 -3.89 6.91 -11.10
CA TYR A 249 -2.46 6.96 -10.79
C TYR A 249 -2.04 8.45 -10.73
N PRO A 250 -2.41 9.15 -9.65
CA PRO A 250 -1.98 10.54 -9.46
C PRO A 250 -0.47 10.59 -9.20
N LEU A 251 0.10 11.78 -9.38
CA LEU A 251 1.51 12.09 -9.11
C LEU A 251 1.58 13.27 -8.11
N PRO A 252 1.12 13.11 -6.86
CA PRO A 252 1.23 14.16 -5.85
C PRO A 252 2.70 14.36 -5.45
N TYR A 253 3.01 15.49 -4.80
CA TYR A 253 4.30 15.75 -4.15
C TYR A 253 5.51 15.66 -5.09
N LYS A 254 5.34 16.02 -6.38
CA LYS A 254 6.43 15.95 -7.38
C LYS A 254 7.66 16.71 -6.93
N ASP A 255 7.49 17.90 -6.36
CA ASP A 255 8.62 18.74 -5.94
C ASP A 255 9.45 18.08 -4.83
N ILE A 256 8.83 17.33 -3.93
CA ILE A 256 9.50 16.57 -2.88
C ILE A 256 10.30 15.39 -3.47
N LEU A 257 9.77 14.76 -4.51
CA LEU A 257 10.35 13.57 -5.14
C LEU A 257 11.33 13.87 -6.27
N ALA A 258 11.24 15.04 -6.91
CA ALA A 258 12.04 15.46 -8.06
C ALA A 258 13.56 15.31 -7.89
N PRO A 259 14.14 15.51 -6.68
CA PRO A 259 15.58 15.30 -6.48
C PRO A 259 16.04 13.83 -6.54
N LEU A 260 15.12 12.86 -6.48
CA LEU A 260 15.45 11.44 -6.50
C LEU A 260 15.51 10.89 -7.94
N PRO A 261 16.30 9.83 -8.20
CA PRO A 261 16.26 9.14 -9.50
C PRO A 261 14.86 8.59 -9.82
N ASN A 262 14.49 8.53 -11.10
CA ASN A 262 13.16 8.11 -11.55
C ASN A 262 12.76 6.73 -11.02
N GLU A 263 13.69 5.77 -10.92
CA GLU A 263 13.46 4.45 -10.35
C GLU A 263 13.07 4.55 -8.87
N ARG A 264 13.72 5.43 -8.11
CA ARG A 264 13.40 5.65 -6.70
C ARG A 264 12.07 6.36 -6.54
N GLN A 265 11.79 7.37 -7.37
CA GLN A 265 10.50 8.05 -7.40
C GLN A 265 9.38 7.06 -7.71
N ALA A 266 9.52 6.25 -8.76
CA ALA A 266 8.54 5.25 -9.17
C ALA A 266 8.28 4.22 -8.07
N LEU A 267 9.31 3.80 -7.33
CA LEU A 267 9.15 2.86 -6.22
C LEU A 267 8.41 3.48 -5.03
N LEU A 268 8.72 4.73 -4.65
CA LEU A 268 7.98 5.46 -3.62
C LEU A 268 6.52 5.68 -4.02
N TYR A 269 6.27 6.11 -5.26
CA TYR A 269 4.92 6.23 -5.81
C TYR A 269 4.18 4.88 -5.80
N ALA A 270 4.85 3.79 -6.19
CA ALA A 270 4.26 2.46 -6.24
C ALA A 270 3.82 1.94 -4.88
N ILE A 271 4.66 2.17 -3.86
CA ILE A 271 4.39 1.83 -2.46
C ILE A 271 3.26 2.72 -1.93
N ALA A 272 3.39 4.04 -2.00
CA ALA A 272 2.37 4.98 -1.51
C ALA A 272 0.98 4.72 -2.12
N ARG A 273 0.93 4.41 -3.42
CA ARG A 273 -0.32 4.00 -4.09
C ARG A 273 -0.88 2.75 -3.46
N GLN A 274 -0.07 1.73 -3.21
CA GLN A 274 -0.52 0.46 -2.66
C GLN A 274 -0.93 0.57 -1.19
N GLU A 275 -0.19 1.36 -0.41
CA GLU A 275 -0.36 1.52 1.03
C GLU A 275 -1.61 2.34 1.40
N SER A 276 -1.78 3.50 0.77
CA SER A 276 -2.76 4.50 1.24
C SER A 276 -3.52 5.20 0.12
N ARG A 277 -3.22 4.90 -1.15
CA ARG A 277 -3.65 5.73 -2.29
C ARG A 277 -3.23 7.19 -2.12
N PHE A 278 -2.07 7.43 -1.52
CA PHE A 278 -1.48 8.75 -1.24
C PHE A 278 -2.21 9.62 -0.22
N VAL A 279 -3.14 9.07 0.57
CA VAL A 279 -3.82 9.84 1.62
C VAL A 279 -2.84 10.10 2.77
N PRO A 280 -2.43 11.36 3.03
CA PRO A 280 -1.40 11.67 4.03
C PRO A 280 -1.82 11.30 5.43
N ALA A 281 -3.09 11.54 5.78
CA ALA A 281 -3.63 11.26 7.11
C ALA A 281 -4.16 9.82 7.31
N SER A 282 -3.74 8.88 6.47
CA SER A 282 -4.24 7.50 6.53
C SER A 282 -3.76 6.75 7.79
N VAL A 283 -4.67 6.09 8.49
CA VAL A 283 -4.36 5.24 9.65
C VAL A 283 -4.85 3.83 9.39
N SER A 284 -3.93 2.86 9.48
CA SER A 284 -4.26 1.44 9.32
C SER A 284 -4.94 0.88 10.58
N ARG A 285 -5.63 -0.27 10.44
CA ARG A 285 -6.19 -0.97 11.61
C ARG A 285 -5.14 -1.40 12.63
N SER A 286 -3.87 -1.54 12.23
CA SER A 286 -2.75 -1.86 13.12
C SER A 286 -1.95 -0.61 13.53
N PHE A 287 -2.47 0.58 13.21
CA PHE A 287 -1.85 1.89 13.41
C PHE A 287 -0.57 2.12 12.59
N ALA A 288 -0.51 1.59 11.38
CA ALA A 288 0.47 2.05 10.40
C ALA A 288 0.08 3.46 9.93
N LEU A 289 1.04 4.37 9.81
CA LEU A 289 0.79 5.80 9.75
C LEU A 289 1.12 6.41 8.38
N GLY A 290 0.18 7.24 7.95
CA GLY A 290 0.23 8.13 6.82
C GLY A 290 0.37 7.50 5.47
N MET A 291 0.71 8.30 4.46
CA MET A 291 0.65 7.86 3.06
C MET A 291 1.59 6.68 2.74
N MET A 292 2.59 6.46 3.57
CA MET A 292 3.57 5.38 3.44
C MET A 292 3.35 4.21 4.41
N GLN A 293 2.31 4.29 5.26
CA GLN A 293 1.92 3.27 6.24
C GLN A 293 3.11 2.77 7.08
N ILE A 294 3.84 3.70 7.70
CA ILE A 294 5.00 3.38 8.53
C ILE A 294 4.53 2.98 9.93
N MET A 295 4.94 1.80 10.41
CA MET A 295 4.58 1.32 11.74
C MET A 295 5.28 2.13 12.85
N PRO A 296 4.64 2.36 14.01
CA PRO A 296 5.21 3.19 15.08
C PRO A 296 6.59 2.74 15.59
N PHE A 297 6.85 1.42 15.63
CA PHE A 297 8.17 0.92 16.04
C PHE A 297 9.26 1.30 15.03
N LEU A 298 8.92 1.36 13.74
CA LEU A 298 9.85 1.75 12.67
C LEU A 298 10.08 3.25 12.68
N VAL A 299 9.04 4.07 12.96
CA VAL A 299 9.20 5.52 13.18
C VAL A 299 10.22 5.79 14.29
N LYS A 300 10.06 5.12 15.45
CA LYS A 300 10.99 5.23 16.59
C LYS A 300 12.42 4.84 16.20
N HIS A 301 12.58 3.75 15.47
CA HIS A 301 13.89 3.26 15.03
C HIS A 301 14.58 4.26 14.09
N ILE A 302 13.88 4.73 13.04
CA ILE A 302 14.43 5.67 12.06
C ILE A 302 14.72 7.03 12.71
N ALA A 303 13.83 7.53 13.57
CA ALA A 303 14.08 8.78 14.30
C ALA A 303 15.38 8.69 15.13
N SER A 304 15.58 7.56 15.83
CA SER A 304 16.81 7.32 16.59
C SER A 304 18.05 7.25 15.70
N GLU A 305 17.99 6.58 14.54
CA GLU A 305 19.12 6.54 13.59
C GLU A 305 19.46 7.92 13.01
N ARG A 306 18.47 8.81 12.94
CA ARG A 306 18.60 10.17 12.41
C ARG A 306 18.92 11.22 13.48
N GLY A 307 18.90 10.86 14.76
CA GLY A 307 19.05 11.81 15.88
C GLY A 307 17.89 12.80 15.99
N GLU A 308 16.70 12.39 15.58
CA GLU A 308 15.47 13.18 15.61
C GLU A 308 14.57 12.76 16.77
N ASP A 309 13.78 13.70 17.30
CA ASP A 309 12.76 13.39 18.30
C ASP A 309 11.65 12.52 17.71
N VAL A 310 11.10 11.63 18.54
CA VAL A 310 10.00 10.76 18.12
C VAL A 310 8.68 11.51 18.21
N ASN A 311 8.14 11.88 17.04
CA ASN A 311 6.73 12.22 16.90
C ASN A 311 6.08 11.32 15.84
N LEU A 312 5.03 10.59 16.24
CA LEU A 312 4.32 9.69 15.34
C LEU A 312 3.47 10.45 14.32
N ASP A 313 2.92 11.61 14.71
CA ASP A 313 2.03 12.40 13.85
C ASP A 313 2.79 13.01 12.67
N ASP A 314 4.12 13.14 12.77
CA ASP A 314 4.96 13.59 11.65
C ASP A 314 4.81 12.68 10.41
N MET A 315 4.37 11.43 10.58
CA MET A 315 4.14 10.53 9.44
C MET A 315 2.92 10.92 8.61
N PHE A 316 2.06 11.81 9.09
CA PHE A 316 0.99 12.39 8.30
C PHE A 316 1.48 13.52 7.39
N GLU A 317 2.67 14.09 7.66
CA GLU A 317 3.30 15.08 6.79
C GLU A 317 3.98 14.39 5.60
N PRO A 318 3.54 14.66 4.34
CA PRO A 318 4.05 13.96 3.16
C PRO A 318 5.57 13.99 3.03
N GLN A 319 6.20 15.14 3.33
CA GLN A 319 7.65 15.29 3.26
C GLN A 319 8.37 14.34 4.21
N LYS A 320 7.96 14.29 5.47
CA LYS A 320 8.60 13.43 6.47
C LYS A 320 8.31 11.94 6.19
N ALA A 321 7.07 11.60 5.83
CA ALA A 321 6.71 10.25 5.46
C ALA A 321 7.58 9.72 4.30
N LEU A 322 7.76 10.53 3.24
CA LEU A 322 8.62 10.18 2.11
C LEU A 322 10.09 10.10 2.49
N GLN A 323 10.58 10.99 3.36
CA GLN A 323 11.96 10.92 3.87
C GLN A 323 12.22 9.62 4.64
N TYR A 324 11.31 9.24 5.56
CA TYR A 324 11.45 8.02 6.37
C TYR A 324 11.34 6.77 5.50
N SER A 325 10.41 6.74 4.54
CA SER A 325 10.33 5.63 3.59
C SER A 325 11.55 5.55 2.69
N ASN A 326 12.09 6.67 2.22
CA ASN A 326 13.30 6.65 1.41
C ASN A 326 14.52 6.14 2.20
N HIS A 327 14.61 6.49 3.49
CA HIS A 327 15.60 5.94 4.42
C HIS A 327 15.46 4.43 4.57
N GLN A 328 14.24 3.93 4.80
CA GLN A 328 13.96 2.50 4.87
C GLN A 328 14.29 1.78 3.56
N LEU A 329 13.95 2.37 2.41
CA LEU A 329 14.28 1.82 1.10
C LEU A 329 15.79 1.79 0.85
N ASN A 330 16.56 2.75 1.36
CA ASN A 330 18.03 2.70 1.31
C ASN A 330 18.56 1.51 2.11
N TYR A 331 18.00 1.23 3.29
CA TYR A 331 18.35 0.03 4.06
C TYR A 331 18.02 -1.25 3.29
N LEU A 332 16.80 -1.38 2.75
CA LEU A 332 16.39 -2.57 1.98
C LEU A 332 17.27 -2.79 0.73
N ASN A 333 17.61 -1.70 0.02
CA ASN A 333 18.43 -1.77 -1.20
C ASN A 333 19.90 -2.15 -0.95
N LYS A 334 20.36 -2.18 0.31
CA LYS A 334 21.66 -2.81 0.65
C LYS A 334 21.65 -4.31 0.36
N TYR A 335 20.48 -4.95 0.38
CA TYR A 335 20.33 -6.41 0.29
C TYR A 335 19.48 -6.88 -0.88
N LEU A 336 18.52 -6.07 -1.33
CA LEU A 336 17.52 -6.43 -2.34
C LEU A 336 17.63 -5.44 -3.51
N HIS A 337 17.77 -5.94 -4.73
CA HIS A 337 17.95 -5.09 -5.92
C HIS A 337 16.68 -5.03 -6.77
N HIS A 338 15.90 -6.11 -6.79
CA HIS A 338 14.71 -6.19 -7.62
C HIS A 338 13.47 -5.62 -6.88
N PRO A 339 12.67 -4.72 -7.51
CA PRO A 339 11.58 -4.00 -6.85
C PRO A 339 10.52 -4.91 -6.24
N LEU A 340 10.27 -6.09 -6.82
CA LEU A 340 9.35 -7.09 -6.25
C LEU A 340 9.76 -7.53 -4.83
N PHE A 341 11.05 -7.79 -4.61
CA PHE A 341 11.51 -8.26 -3.30
C PHE A 341 11.63 -7.12 -2.31
N VAL A 342 11.98 -5.91 -2.78
CA VAL A 342 11.90 -4.71 -1.95
C VAL A 342 10.46 -4.50 -1.46
N ALA A 343 9.46 -4.71 -2.32
CA ALA A 343 8.06 -4.65 -1.94
C ALA A 343 7.68 -5.72 -0.90
N TYR A 344 8.12 -6.97 -1.08
CA TYR A 344 7.91 -8.02 -0.06
C TYR A 344 8.52 -7.63 1.29
N ALA A 345 9.72 -7.05 1.29
CA ALA A 345 10.42 -6.68 2.52
C ALA A 345 9.83 -5.42 3.18
N TYR A 346 9.25 -4.51 2.39
CA TYR A 346 8.54 -3.35 2.90
C TYR A 346 7.27 -3.76 3.66
N ASN A 347 6.47 -4.67 3.09
CA ASN A 347 5.22 -5.14 3.69
C ASN A 347 5.43 -6.18 4.82
N ALA A 348 6.21 -7.23 4.57
CA ALA A 348 6.34 -8.38 5.47
C ALA A 348 7.67 -8.43 6.23
N GLY A 349 8.56 -7.46 6.01
CA GLY A 349 9.86 -7.38 6.66
C GLY A 349 10.96 -8.17 5.94
N ILE A 350 12.19 -7.67 6.06
CA ILE A 350 13.37 -8.24 5.40
C ILE A 350 13.71 -9.67 5.86
N GLY A 351 13.38 -10.03 7.10
CA GLY A 351 13.57 -11.38 7.63
C GLY A 351 12.72 -12.42 6.89
N PHE A 352 11.43 -12.11 6.68
CA PHE A 352 10.52 -12.92 5.86
C PHE A 352 11.05 -13.06 4.43
N THR A 353 11.41 -11.93 3.80
CA THR A 353 11.89 -11.93 2.41
C THR A 353 13.19 -12.71 2.25
N ARG A 354 14.13 -12.59 3.20
CA ARG A 354 15.36 -13.39 3.24
C ARG A 354 15.05 -14.88 3.35
N GLY A 355 14.11 -15.26 4.22
CA GLY A 355 13.65 -16.64 4.36
C GLY A 355 13.07 -17.18 3.04
N LEU A 356 12.22 -16.39 2.39
CA LEU A 356 11.63 -16.72 1.08
C LEU A 356 12.70 -16.94 0.01
N ILE A 357 13.66 -16.03 -0.10
CA ILE A 357 14.74 -16.05 -1.10
C ILE A 357 15.68 -17.25 -0.90
N LYS A 358 15.93 -17.64 0.36
CA LYS A 358 16.83 -18.74 0.71
C LYS A 358 16.22 -20.13 0.53
N ARG A 359 14.92 -20.23 0.24
CA ARG A 359 14.29 -21.52 -0.07
C ARG A 359 14.85 -22.09 -1.38
N ASN A 360 15.15 -23.38 -1.38
CA ASN A 360 15.69 -24.07 -2.57
C ASN A 360 14.65 -24.28 -3.68
N ASP A 361 13.36 -24.11 -3.37
CA ASP A 361 12.23 -24.36 -4.27
C ASP A 361 11.56 -23.08 -4.82
N MET A 362 12.17 -21.91 -4.60
CA MET A 362 11.64 -20.59 -4.96
C MET A 362 12.62 -19.80 -5.83
N PHE A 363 12.11 -19.19 -6.90
CA PHE A 363 12.83 -18.30 -7.82
C PHE A 363 14.12 -18.94 -8.36
N LYS A 364 13.96 -20.16 -8.91
CA LYS A 364 14.99 -20.97 -9.56
C LYS A 364 14.57 -21.27 -11.00
N SER A 365 15.50 -21.72 -11.83
CA SER A 365 15.18 -22.14 -13.20
C SER A 365 14.20 -23.32 -13.20
N GLY A 366 13.15 -23.23 -14.04
CA GLY A 366 12.13 -24.26 -14.19
C GLY A 366 11.10 -23.88 -15.25
N ALA A 367 10.33 -24.85 -15.75
CA ALA A 367 9.45 -24.67 -16.91
C ALA A 367 8.43 -23.52 -16.78
N TYR A 368 7.97 -23.24 -15.56
CA TYR A 368 6.95 -22.21 -15.27
C TYR A 368 7.46 -21.14 -14.32
N GLU A 369 8.77 -21.07 -14.10
CA GLU A 369 9.39 -20.08 -13.25
C GLU A 369 9.64 -18.79 -14.03
N PRO A 370 9.49 -17.60 -13.42
CA PRO A 370 9.27 -17.34 -11.99
C PRO A 370 7.79 -17.31 -11.56
N TYR A 371 6.87 -17.51 -12.51
CA TYR A 371 5.43 -17.37 -12.27
C TYR A 371 4.96 -18.33 -11.18
N LEU A 372 5.45 -19.58 -11.19
CA LEU A 372 5.11 -20.58 -10.19
C LEU A 372 5.57 -20.16 -8.78
N SER A 373 6.79 -19.65 -8.63
CA SER A 373 7.28 -19.10 -7.36
C SER A 373 6.44 -17.93 -6.87
N MET A 374 6.04 -17.03 -7.76
CA MET A 374 5.17 -15.91 -7.41
C MET A 374 3.79 -16.35 -6.90
N GLU A 375 3.28 -17.53 -7.29
CA GLU A 375 2.01 -18.07 -6.76
C GLU A 375 2.16 -18.85 -5.45
N ARG A 376 3.36 -19.37 -5.18
CA ARG A 376 3.64 -20.28 -4.05
C ARG A 376 4.06 -19.59 -2.76
N ILE A 377 4.21 -18.26 -2.77
CA ILE A 377 4.43 -17.49 -1.54
C ILE A 377 3.22 -17.70 -0.62
N GLU A 378 3.41 -18.35 0.53
CA GLU A 378 2.33 -18.75 1.44
C GLU A 378 1.63 -17.56 2.09
N ASN A 379 2.41 -16.52 2.44
CA ASN A 379 1.85 -15.26 2.91
C ASN A 379 1.12 -14.56 1.74
N ILE A 380 -0.21 -14.71 1.72
CA ILE A 380 -1.10 -14.17 0.68
C ILE A 380 -1.00 -12.65 0.60
N GLU A 381 -0.93 -11.95 1.74
CA GLU A 381 -0.82 -10.49 1.77
C GLU A 381 0.46 -10.03 1.07
N ALA A 382 1.61 -10.56 1.49
CA ALA A 382 2.90 -10.23 0.89
C ALA A 382 2.93 -10.57 -0.60
N ARG A 383 2.40 -11.74 -0.98
CA ARG A 383 2.36 -12.21 -2.37
C ARG A 383 1.60 -11.23 -3.27
N GLU A 384 0.38 -10.85 -2.88
CA GLU A 384 -0.45 -9.94 -3.66
C GLU A 384 0.08 -8.51 -3.59
N TYR A 385 0.62 -8.09 -2.44
CA TYR A 385 1.26 -6.78 -2.28
C TYR A 385 2.41 -6.60 -3.27
N GLY A 386 3.34 -7.55 -3.33
CA GLY A 386 4.49 -7.45 -4.24
C GLY A 386 4.07 -7.39 -5.71
N LYS A 387 3.09 -8.19 -6.14
CA LYS A 387 2.55 -8.15 -7.51
C LYS A 387 1.95 -6.77 -7.84
N LYS A 388 1.20 -6.19 -6.90
CA LYS A 388 0.61 -4.85 -7.06
C LYS A 388 1.66 -3.75 -7.07
N VAL A 389 2.63 -3.77 -6.17
CA VAL A 389 3.72 -2.78 -6.16
C VAL A 389 4.59 -2.88 -7.41
N LEU A 390 4.93 -4.08 -7.88
CA LEU A 390 5.68 -4.24 -9.13
C LEU A 390 4.89 -3.70 -10.34
N THR A 391 3.59 -3.96 -10.39
CA THR A 391 2.69 -3.38 -11.42
C THR A 391 2.69 -1.86 -11.33
N ASN A 392 2.48 -1.31 -10.12
CA ASN A 392 2.47 0.13 -9.91
C ASN A 392 3.81 0.78 -10.30
N TYR A 393 4.93 0.13 -9.97
CA TYR A 393 6.28 0.58 -10.29
C TYR A 393 6.45 0.77 -11.80
N VAL A 394 6.05 -0.24 -12.59
CA VAL A 394 6.10 -0.16 -14.06
C VAL A 394 5.24 0.99 -14.58
N ILE A 395 4.02 1.15 -14.06
CA ILE A 395 3.13 2.25 -14.49
C ILE A 395 3.74 3.62 -14.13
N TYR A 396 4.32 3.77 -12.95
CA TYR A 396 4.95 5.03 -12.54
C TYR A 396 6.24 5.34 -13.29
N MET A 397 7.07 4.34 -13.62
CA MET A 397 8.22 4.54 -14.50
C MET A 397 7.79 5.15 -15.85
N ASN A 398 6.76 4.59 -16.47
CA ASN A 398 6.22 5.12 -17.72
C ASN A 398 5.64 6.54 -17.56
N LYS A 399 4.97 6.84 -16.43
CA LYS A 399 4.45 8.19 -16.14
C LYS A 399 5.53 9.22 -15.87
N LEU A 400 6.70 8.78 -15.38
CA LEU A 400 7.90 9.59 -15.21
C LEU A 400 8.73 9.70 -16.51
N GLY A 401 8.23 9.17 -17.62
CA GLY A 401 8.89 9.26 -18.92
C GLY A 401 10.01 8.24 -19.14
N VAL A 402 10.10 7.19 -18.33
CA VAL A 402 11.05 6.08 -18.50
C VAL A 402 10.31 4.85 -19.04
N PRO A 403 10.39 4.56 -20.36
CA PRO A 403 9.71 3.42 -20.96
C PRO A 403 10.13 2.13 -20.28
N THR A 404 9.16 1.45 -19.64
CA THR A 404 9.44 0.25 -18.84
C THR A 404 8.40 -0.82 -19.15
N ARG A 405 8.87 -2.04 -19.42
CA ARG A 405 8.02 -3.21 -19.62
C ARG A 405 8.10 -4.15 -18.40
N ILE A 406 7.00 -4.83 -18.07
CA ILE A 406 6.94 -5.74 -16.91
C ILE A 406 7.63 -7.07 -17.19
N TYR A 407 7.55 -7.57 -18.42
CA TYR A 407 8.09 -8.87 -18.78
C TYR A 407 9.59 -8.99 -18.50
N PRO A 408 10.47 -8.04 -18.90
CA PRO A 408 11.89 -8.08 -18.55
C PRO A 408 12.14 -8.15 -17.04
N LEU A 409 11.42 -7.36 -16.23
CA LEU A 409 11.54 -7.39 -14.77
C LEU A 409 11.16 -8.78 -14.23
N VAL A 410 10.03 -9.33 -14.69
CA VAL A 410 9.63 -10.68 -14.30
C VAL A 410 10.70 -11.71 -14.71
N GLN A 411 11.24 -11.67 -15.93
CA GLN A 411 12.29 -12.61 -16.35
C GLN A 411 13.57 -12.52 -15.49
N THR A 412 13.91 -11.35 -14.95
CA THR A 412 15.06 -11.23 -14.04
C THR A 412 14.87 -11.94 -12.70
N LEU A 413 13.64 -12.32 -12.32
CA LEU A 413 13.37 -13.04 -11.07
C LEU A 413 13.97 -14.46 -11.01
N ASN A 414 14.38 -15.03 -12.14
CA ASN A 414 15.13 -16.30 -12.16
C ASN A 414 16.64 -16.08 -12.08
N ASP A 415 17.13 -14.88 -12.36
CA ASP A 415 18.54 -14.51 -12.24
C ASP A 415 18.81 -14.01 -10.83
N GLY A 416 19.20 -14.97 -10.00
CA GLY A 416 19.49 -14.73 -8.62
C GLY A 416 20.48 -13.58 -8.33
N THR A 417 21.49 -13.40 -9.18
CA THR A 417 22.53 -12.37 -9.01
C THR A 417 22.00 -10.95 -9.15
N LYS A 418 20.85 -10.80 -9.83
CA LYS A 418 20.19 -9.51 -10.08
C LYS A 418 19.09 -9.17 -9.07
N ILE A 419 18.87 -10.06 -8.09
CA ILE A 419 17.72 -9.98 -7.19
C ILE A 419 18.13 -9.55 -5.78
N ASP A 420 19.19 -10.16 -5.25
CA ASP A 420 19.55 -10.04 -3.84
C ASP A 420 21.02 -10.34 -3.56
N ARG A 421 21.47 -9.97 -2.36
CA ARG A 421 22.79 -10.31 -1.80
C ARG A 421 22.75 -11.42 -0.75
N PHE A 422 21.63 -12.12 -0.57
CA PHE A 422 21.48 -13.17 0.44
C PHE A 422 21.90 -14.55 -0.06
N ARG A 423 21.77 -14.78 -1.36
CA ARG A 423 22.27 -15.97 -2.05
C ARG A 423 23.72 -15.72 -2.47
N ASN A 424 24.59 -16.65 -2.12
CA ASN A 424 25.93 -16.72 -2.68
C ASN A 424 25.80 -17.43 -4.01
N TYR A 425 26.20 -16.80 -5.11
CA TYR A 425 26.23 -17.39 -6.45
C TYR A 425 27.64 -17.77 -6.84
#